data_AF-A0A353K2A3-F1
#
_entry.id   AF-A0A353K2A3-F1
#
_cell.length_a   1.000
_cell.length_b   1.000
_cell.length_c   1.000
_cell.angle_alpha   90.00
_cell.angle_beta   90.00
_cell.angle_gamma   90.00
#
_symmetry.space_group_name_H-M   'P 1'
#
loop_
_entity.id
_entity.type
_entity.pdbx_description
1 polymer ?
#
loop_
_entity_poly.entity_id
_entity_poly.type
_entity_poly.pdbx_seq_one_letter_code
_entity_poly.pdbx_strand_id
1 'polypeptide(L)'
;MKLEIGNFHVKDIIFGGSTSFSNGILTINKKECLDFVMSDEHITEAELYIVKPGDKVRLCPVKEAIEPRVKLNGDPLFPGYTGELVQAGNGKCHALKDCSLLVVGKHWGGFQDGLIDMSGEGAKYTYFSQLKNIVLVADTDEDFEKH
;
A
#
# COMPACT_ATOMS: atom_id res chain seq x y z
N MET A 1 -17.45 11.49 19.90
CA MET A 1 -16.46 11.12 18.87
C MET A 1 -17.08 11.31 17.51
N LYS A 2 -16.45 12.07 16.61
CA LYS A 2 -16.94 12.27 15.24
C LYS A 2 -15.75 12.13 14.30
N LEU A 3 -15.78 11.11 13.44
CA LEU A 3 -14.80 10.92 12.37
C LEU A 3 -15.44 11.33 11.05
N GLU A 4 -14.77 12.20 10.31
CA GLU A 4 -15.14 12.60 8.96
C GLU A 4 -14.10 12.10 7.96
N ILE A 5 -14.55 11.48 6.87
CA ILE A 5 -13.66 10.94 5.84
C ILE A 5 -13.96 11.65 4.51
N GLY A 6 -12.98 12.39 4.00
CA GLY A 6 -12.98 12.91 2.64
C GLY A 6 -12.50 11.85 1.67
N ASN A 7 -13.38 11.41 0.77
CA ASN A 7 -13.09 10.36 -0.20
C ASN A 7 -12.61 10.96 -1.52
N PHE A 8 -11.44 10.53 -1.98
CA PHE A 8 -10.86 10.90 -3.27
C PHE A 8 -10.73 9.65 -4.12
N HIS A 9 -11.57 9.54 -5.15
CA HIS A 9 -11.63 8.35 -5.99
C HIS A 9 -10.51 8.32 -7.03
N VAL A 10 -9.64 7.32 -6.92
CA VAL A 10 -8.57 7.08 -7.88
C VAL A 10 -9.16 6.35 -9.08
N LYS A 11 -9.11 6.98 -10.25
CA LYS A 11 -9.49 6.41 -11.55
C LYS A 11 -8.35 5.64 -12.18
N ASP A 12 -7.11 6.12 -12.03
CA ASP A 12 -5.93 5.41 -12.50
C ASP A 12 -4.67 5.74 -11.69
N ILE A 13 -3.65 4.88 -11.79
CA ILE A 13 -2.33 5.06 -11.19
C ILE A 13 -1.27 4.91 -12.27
N ILE A 14 -0.32 5.85 -12.28
CA ILE A 14 0.81 5.86 -13.22
C ILE A 14 2.10 6.27 -12.52
N PHE A 15 3.24 5.87 -13.07
CA PHE A 15 4.52 6.47 -12.72
C PHE A 15 4.75 7.76 -13.50
N GLY A 16 5.40 8.74 -12.88
CA GLY A 16 5.73 10.02 -13.51
C GLY A 16 6.90 10.73 -12.84
N GLY A 17 7.20 11.94 -13.30
CA GLY A 17 8.35 12.73 -12.81
C GLY A 17 8.13 13.38 -11.43
N SER A 18 6.90 13.47 -10.95
CA SER A 18 6.56 14.01 -9.62
C SER A 18 5.32 13.35 -9.05
N THR A 19 5.28 13.21 -7.73
CA THR A 19 4.12 12.65 -7.02
C THR A 19 2.98 13.69 -7.01
N SER A 20 1.80 13.31 -7.50
CA SER A 20 0.64 14.20 -7.56
C SER A 20 -0.68 13.44 -7.69
N PHE A 21 -1.79 14.09 -7.33
CA PHE A 21 -3.14 13.59 -7.58
C PHE A 21 -3.99 14.66 -8.25
N SER A 22 -4.45 14.40 -9.47
CA SER A 22 -5.26 15.35 -10.25
C SER A 22 -6.26 14.63 -11.14
N ASN A 23 -7.50 15.11 -11.19
CA ASN A 23 -8.58 14.56 -12.02
C ASN A 23 -8.82 13.04 -11.85
N GLY A 24 -8.50 12.49 -10.67
CA GLY A 24 -8.60 11.07 -10.37
C GLY A 24 -7.37 10.24 -10.77
N ILE A 25 -6.30 10.84 -11.29
CA ILE A 25 -5.06 10.14 -11.63
C ILE A 25 -4.06 10.36 -10.50
N LEU A 26 -3.62 9.25 -9.89
CA LEU A 26 -2.50 9.23 -8.95
C LEU A 26 -1.21 9.01 -9.73
N THR A 27 -0.37 10.04 -9.79
CA THR A 27 0.97 9.94 -10.35
C THR A 27 1.95 9.74 -9.20
N ILE A 28 2.79 8.72 -9.30
CA ILE A 28 3.82 8.42 -8.31
C ILE A 28 5.19 8.66 -8.93
N ASN A 29 6.02 9.46 -8.28
CA ASN A 29 7.44 9.44 -8.60
C ASN A 29 8.06 8.22 -7.93
N LYS A 30 8.43 7.24 -8.76
CA LYS A 30 8.98 5.96 -8.29
C LYS A 30 10.26 6.14 -7.48
N LYS A 31 11.16 7.03 -7.91
CA LYS A 31 12.43 7.27 -7.21
C LYS A 31 12.19 7.94 -5.85
N GLU A 32 11.41 9.01 -5.82
CA GLU A 32 11.05 9.72 -4.59
C GLU A 32 10.43 8.77 -3.55
N CYS A 33 9.50 7.92 -4.00
CA CYS A 33 8.85 6.95 -3.13
C CYS A 33 9.83 5.90 -2.60
N LEU A 34 10.69 5.33 -3.46
CA LEU A 34 11.68 4.34 -3.03
C LEU A 34 12.76 4.96 -2.14
N ASP A 35 13.22 6.18 -2.43
CA ASP A 35 14.17 6.90 -1.56
C ASP A 35 13.60 7.09 -0.15
N PHE A 36 12.30 7.38 -0.03
CA PHE A 36 11.62 7.47 1.26
C PHE A 36 11.51 6.11 1.96
N VAL A 37 11.11 5.05 1.25
CA VAL A 37 11.00 3.70 1.81
C VAL A 37 12.37 3.21 2.32
N MET A 38 13.42 3.38 1.52
CA MET A 38 14.79 3.00 1.85
C MET A 38 15.45 3.88 2.93
N SER A 39 14.72 4.86 3.50
CA SER A 39 15.20 5.61 4.66
C SER A 39 15.03 4.83 5.97
N ASP A 40 14.22 3.77 5.96
CA ASP A 40 14.16 2.79 7.04
C ASP A 40 15.35 1.83 6.93
N GLU A 41 16.15 1.73 8.00
CA GLU A 41 17.39 0.95 8.01
C GLU A 41 17.16 -0.57 7.95
N HIS A 42 15.96 -1.03 8.30
CA HIS A 42 15.61 -2.45 8.26
C HIS A 42 15.20 -2.93 6.87
N ILE A 43 14.93 -2.02 5.93
CA ILE A 43 14.59 -2.36 4.55
C ILE A 43 15.89 -2.46 3.74
N THR A 44 16.24 -3.68 3.36
CA THR A 44 17.48 -3.96 2.62
C THR A 44 17.30 -3.78 1.12
N GLU A 45 16.09 -4.06 0.63
CA GLU A 45 15.73 -3.91 -0.77
C GLU A 45 14.26 -3.51 -0.92
N ALA A 46 13.96 -2.66 -1.89
CA ALA A 46 12.58 -2.28 -2.22
C ALA A 46 12.43 -2.05 -3.72
N GLU A 47 11.29 -2.47 -4.26
CA GLU A 47 10.87 -2.20 -5.63
C GLU A 47 9.37 -1.94 -5.69
N LEU A 48 8.99 -1.01 -6.56
CA LEU A 48 7.62 -0.52 -6.70
C LEU A 48 7.06 -0.87 -8.08
N TYR A 49 5.86 -1.46 -8.06
CA TYR A 49 5.08 -1.77 -9.25
C TYR A 49 3.69 -1.14 -9.17
N ILE A 50 3.07 -0.97 -10.34
CA ILE A 50 1.65 -0.65 -10.46
C ILE A 50 1.00 -1.84 -11.13
N VAL A 51 -0.02 -2.41 -10.49
CA VAL A 51 -0.71 -3.61 -10.93
C VAL A 51 -2.21 -3.33 -10.94
N LYS A 52 -2.86 -3.55 -12.07
CA LYS A 52 -4.25 -3.17 -12.32
C LYS A 52 -5.13 -4.41 -12.52
N PRO A 53 -6.47 -4.27 -12.38
CA PRO A 53 -7.38 -5.38 -12.63
C PRO A 53 -7.20 -5.96 -14.04
N GLY A 54 -7.05 -7.27 -14.14
CA GLY A 54 -6.84 -7.98 -15.40
C GLY A 54 -5.38 -8.21 -15.79
N ASP A 55 -4.42 -7.63 -15.07
CA ASP A 55 -3.00 -7.92 -15.29
C ASP A 55 -2.69 -9.40 -15.03
N LYS A 56 -1.87 -10.00 -15.90
CA LYS A 56 -1.46 -11.42 -15.81
C LYS A 56 -0.34 -11.62 -14.80
N VAL A 57 -0.62 -11.26 -13.55
CA VAL A 57 0.31 -11.39 -12.43
C VAL A 57 -0.36 -12.03 -11.22
N ARG A 58 0.45 -12.77 -10.46
CA ARG A 58 0.12 -13.29 -9.14
C ARG A 58 1.04 -12.61 -8.13
N LEU A 59 0.45 -12.04 -7.08
CA LEU A 59 1.17 -11.43 -5.97
C LEU A 59 1.20 -12.43 -4.82
N CYS A 60 2.40 -12.77 -4.35
CA CYS A 60 2.62 -13.72 -3.26
C CYS A 60 4.09 -13.61 -2.81
N PRO A 61 4.39 -13.63 -1.50
CA PRO A 61 3.46 -13.56 -0.37
C PRO A 61 3.02 -12.11 -0.08
N VAL A 62 1.72 -11.84 -0.10
CA VAL A 62 1.16 -10.54 0.27
C VAL A 62 1.06 -10.47 1.79
N LYS A 63 1.81 -9.56 2.41
CA LYS A 63 1.87 -9.40 3.87
C LYS A 63 0.80 -8.46 4.40
N GLU A 64 0.46 -7.43 3.65
CA GLU A 64 -0.53 -6.43 4.07
C GLU A 64 -1.14 -5.71 2.87
N ALA A 65 -2.36 -5.22 3.04
CA ALA A 65 -3.10 -4.42 2.07
C ALA A 65 -3.70 -3.16 2.73
N ILE A 66 -3.16 -2.00 2.39
CA ILE A 66 -3.49 -0.72 3.02
C ILE A 66 -4.27 0.16 2.04
N GLU A 67 -5.37 0.75 2.51
CA GLU A 67 -5.98 1.88 1.82
C GLU A 67 -5.21 3.17 2.16
N PRO A 68 -4.62 3.88 1.18
CA PRO A 68 -3.85 5.07 1.47
C PRO A 68 -4.73 6.17 2.09
N ARG A 69 -4.32 6.62 3.27
CA ARG A 69 -5.04 7.60 4.08
C ARG A 69 -4.08 8.62 4.66
N VAL A 70 -4.62 9.75 5.09
CA VAL A 70 -3.89 10.77 5.87
C VAL A 70 -4.84 11.45 6.84
N LYS A 71 -4.39 11.69 8.07
CA LYS A 71 -5.11 12.53 9.03
C LYS A 71 -4.68 13.98 8.88
N LEU A 72 -5.64 14.91 8.85
CA LEU A 72 -5.36 16.32 8.57
C LEU A 72 -4.84 17.10 9.79
N ASN A 73 -4.94 16.52 10.98
CA ASN A 73 -4.45 17.09 12.22
C ASN A 73 -3.02 16.62 12.57
N GLY A 74 -2.39 15.80 11.73
CA GLY A 74 -1.03 15.30 11.96
C GLY A 74 -0.93 14.09 12.91
N ASP A 75 -2.05 13.63 13.46
CA ASP A 75 -2.06 12.41 14.29
C ASP A 75 -1.59 11.18 13.48
N PRO A 76 -0.96 10.20 14.13
CA PRO A 76 -0.57 8.96 13.47
C PRO A 76 -1.79 8.15 13.00
N LEU A 77 -1.62 7.44 11.88
CA LEU A 77 -2.61 6.50 11.34
C LEU A 77 -2.59 5.16 12.08
N PHE A 78 -1.41 4.75 12.55
CA PHE A 78 -1.21 3.59 13.43
C PHE A 78 -0.60 4.06 14.76
N PRO A 79 -1.42 4.60 15.69
CA PRO A 79 -0.93 5.12 16.96
C PRO A 79 -0.16 4.08 17.77
N GLY A 80 0.98 4.48 18.33
CA GLY A 80 1.90 3.59 19.02
C GLY A 80 2.94 2.92 18.12
N TYR A 81 2.74 2.95 16.80
CA TYR A 81 3.72 2.45 15.82
C TYR A 81 4.31 3.60 14.99
N THR A 82 3.46 4.37 14.29
CA THR A 82 3.91 5.51 13.46
C THR A 82 3.95 6.85 14.22
N GLY A 83 3.86 6.83 15.56
CA GLY A 83 3.82 8.03 16.41
C GLY A 83 3.20 7.78 17.78
N GLU A 84 3.00 8.84 18.55
CA GLU A 84 2.44 8.75 19.91
C GLU A 84 1.06 8.07 19.95
N LEU A 85 0.78 7.40 21.07
CA LEU A 85 -0.51 6.76 21.28
C LEU A 85 -1.61 7.82 21.43
N VAL A 86 -2.61 7.77 20.54
CA VAL A 86 -3.75 8.70 20.51
C VAL A 86 -5.06 7.94 20.29
N GLN A 87 -6.17 8.52 20.73
CA GLN A 87 -7.50 7.93 20.57
C GLN A 87 -7.94 7.93 19.09
N ALA A 88 -8.38 6.77 18.60
CA ALA A 88 -8.95 6.63 17.25
C ALA A 88 -10.43 7.08 17.18
N GLY A 89 -10.95 7.22 15.96
CA GLY A 89 -12.39 7.50 15.73
C GLY A 89 -12.81 8.97 15.88
N ASN A 90 -11.86 9.91 15.84
CA ASN A 90 -12.13 11.34 15.89
C ASN A 90 -11.37 12.12 14.81
N GLY A 91 -11.88 13.29 14.45
CA GLY A 91 -11.22 14.23 13.55
C GLY A 91 -11.56 14.02 12.08
N LYS A 92 -10.66 14.47 11.20
CA LYS A 92 -10.85 14.43 9.75
C LYS A 92 -9.70 13.72 9.06
N CYS A 93 -10.04 12.79 8.19
CA CYS A 93 -9.11 11.99 7.40
C CYS A 93 -9.44 12.13 5.92
N HIS A 94 -8.43 12.12 5.05
CA HIS A 94 -8.61 11.92 3.61
C HIS A 94 -8.18 10.51 3.23
N ALA A 95 -8.94 9.88 2.34
CA ALA A 95 -8.69 8.53 1.84
C ALA A 95 -8.66 8.53 0.31
N LEU A 96 -7.64 7.90 -0.27
CA LEU A 96 -7.62 7.54 -1.68
C LEU A 96 -8.41 6.24 -1.86
N LYS A 97 -9.56 6.34 -2.51
CA LYS A 97 -10.49 5.22 -2.76
C LYS A 97 -10.18 4.56 -4.09
N ASP A 98 -10.61 3.31 -4.24
CA ASP A 98 -10.49 2.51 -5.47
C ASP A 98 -9.03 2.20 -5.86
N CYS A 99 -8.13 2.22 -4.87
CA CYS A 99 -6.75 1.78 -4.95
C CYS A 99 -6.29 1.14 -3.63
N SER A 100 -5.19 0.41 -3.66
CA SER A 100 -4.51 -0.07 -2.45
C SER A 100 -2.99 -0.03 -2.57
N LEU A 101 -2.31 -0.03 -1.43
CA LEU A 101 -0.90 -0.39 -1.30
C LEU A 101 -0.83 -1.85 -0.84
N LEU A 102 -0.24 -2.73 -1.65
CA LEU A 102 0.02 -4.11 -1.31
C LEU A 102 1.50 -4.27 -0.96
N VAL A 103 1.77 -4.80 0.24
CA VAL A 103 3.12 -5.14 0.69
C VAL A 103 3.37 -6.61 0.34
N VAL A 104 4.42 -6.88 -0.41
CA VAL A 104 4.78 -8.22 -0.88
C VAL A 104 6.20 -8.53 -0.45
N GLY A 105 6.37 -9.68 0.23
CA GLY A 105 7.71 -10.15 0.59
C GLY A 105 8.49 -10.55 -0.66
N LYS A 106 9.75 -10.14 -0.76
CA LYS A 106 10.61 -10.50 -1.89
C LYS A 106 10.95 -12.00 -1.91
N HIS A 107 11.23 -12.57 -0.74
CA HIS A 107 11.69 -13.95 -0.62
C HIS A 107 10.82 -14.83 0.28
N TRP A 108 10.39 -14.32 1.43
CA TRP A 108 9.83 -15.14 2.51
C TRP A 108 8.37 -14.82 2.79
N GLY A 109 7.59 -15.88 3.01
CA GLY A 109 6.22 -15.76 3.48
C GLY A 109 5.82 -16.86 4.44
N GLY A 110 4.88 -16.54 5.32
CA GLY A 110 4.30 -17.47 6.27
C GLY A 110 3.01 -18.10 5.73
N PHE A 111 2.51 -19.13 6.43
CA PHE A 111 1.19 -19.74 6.13
C PHE A 111 0.04 -18.71 6.14
N GLN A 112 0.22 -17.61 6.87
CA GLN A 112 -0.77 -16.55 7.02
C GLN A 112 -0.76 -15.54 5.86
N ASP A 113 0.28 -15.56 5.02
CA ASP A 113 0.44 -14.55 3.97
C ASP A 113 -0.50 -14.81 2.79
N GLY A 114 -0.96 -13.71 2.20
CA GLY A 114 -1.95 -13.70 1.14
C GLY A 114 -1.38 -14.09 -0.21
N LEU A 115 -2.27 -14.62 -1.06
CA LEU A 115 -2.06 -14.79 -2.49
C LEU A 115 -3.15 -14.02 -3.23
N ILE A 116 -2.76 -13.18 -4.17
CA ILE A 116 -3.70 -12.39 -4.99
C ILE A 116 -3.39 -12.67 -6.46
N ASP A 117 -4.34 -13.31 -7.14
CA ASP A 117 -4.36 -13.34 -8.60
C ASP A 117 -5.04 -12.07 -9.12
N MET A 118 -4.39 -11.38 -10.06
CA MET A 118 -4.93 -10.14 -10.67
C MET A 118 -5.73 -10.41 -11.95
N SER A 119 -5.69 -11.64 -12.46
CA SER A 119 -6.50 -12.11 -13.58
C SER A 119 -6.81 -13.61 -13.46
N GLY A 120 -7.65 -14.12 -14.37
CA GLY A 120 -8.08 -15.52 -14.35
C GLY A 120 -9.11 -15.82 -13.26
N GLU A 121 -9.28 -17.11 -12.95
CA GLU A 121 -10.33 -17.57 -12.03
C GLU A 121 -10.09 -17.09 -10.59
N GLY A 122 -8.83 -17.11 -10.14
CA GLY A 122 -8.44 -16.69 -8.78
C GLY A 122 -8.80 -15.23 -8.47
N ALA A 123 -8.74 -14.35 -9.48
CA ALA A 123 -9.03 -12.93 -9.31
C ALA A 123 -10.47 -12.66 -8.86
N LYS A 124 -11.43 -13.54 -9.15
CA LYS A 124 -12.84 -13.35 -8.75
C LYS A 124 -13.06 -13.41 -7.23
N TYR A 125 -12.11 -13.97 -6.49
CA TYR A 125 -12.28 -14.31 -5.07
C TYR A 125 -11.63 -13.32 -4.11
N THR A 126 -11.08 -12.21 -4.61
CA THR A 126 -10.46 -11.18 -3.77
C THR A 126 -10.90 -9.79 -4.20
N TYR A 127 -11.13 -8.91 -3.24
CA TYR A 127 -11.47 -7.52 -3.51
C TYR A 127 -10.30 -6.76 -4.15
N PHE A 128 -9.06 -7.08 -3.76
CA PHE A 128 -7.87 -6.37 -4.20
C PHE A 128 -7.54 -6.57 -5.68
N SER A 129 -8.02 -7.65 -6.31
CA SER A 129 -7.90 -7.83 -7.76
C SER A 129 -8.75 -6.85 -8.57
N GLN A 130 -9.74 -6.22 -7.92
CA GLN A 130 -10.64 -5.24 -8.53
C GLN A 130 -10.14 -3.79 -8.33
N LEU A 131 -9.04 -3.61 -7.58
CA LEU A 131 -8.43 -2.31 -7.31
C LEU A 131 -7.22 -2.06 -8.19
N LYS A 132 -6.86 -0.77 -8.34
CA LYS A 132 -5.51 -0.40 -8.81
C LYS A 132 -4.55 -0.47 -7.64
N ASN A 133 -3.54 -1.31 -7.76
CA ASN A 133 -2.63 -1.61 -6.66
C ASN A 133 -1.27 -0.97 -6.92
N ILE A 134 -0.79 -0.23 -5.93
CA ILE A 134 0.60 0.09 -5.75
C ILE A 134 1.19 -1.13 -5.04
N VAL A 135 2.19 -1.78 -5.62
CA VAL A 135 2.77 -3.00 -5.05
C VAL A 135 4.20 -2.69 -4.64
N LEU A 136 4.44 -2.69 -3.33
CA LEU A 136 5.76 -2.60 -2.75
C LEU A 136 6.28 -4.01 -2.52
N VAL A 137 7.26 -4.42 -3.31
CA VAL A 137 8.02 -5.65 -3.09
C VAL A 137 9.25 -5.28 -2.29
N ALA A 138 9.42 -5.83 -1.09
CA ALA A 138 10.54 -5.49 -0.23
C ALA A 138 11.17 -6.71 0.44
N ASP A 139 12.44 -6.57 0.79
CA ASP A 139 13.17 -7.48 1.67
C ASP A 139 13.68 -6.70 2.88
N THR A 140 13.86 -7.41 4.00
CA THR A 140 14.23 -6.83 5.28
C THR A 140 15.46 -7.54 5.86
N ASP A 141 15.99 -7.02 6.96
CA ASP A 141 17.09 -7.64 7.73
C ASP A 141 16.62 -8.72 8.72
N GLU A 142 15.36 -9.16 8.61
CA GLU A 142 14.70 -10.15 9.48
C GLU A 142 15.14 -11.60 9.19
N ASP A 143 16.43 -11.82 8.97
CA ASP A 143 17.03 -13.14 8.73
C ASP A 143 16.75 -14.13 9.87
N PHE A 144 16.49 -13.62 11.08
CA PHE A 144 16.20 -14.42 12.26
C PHE A 144 14.81 -15.06 12.23
N GLU A 145 13.85 -14.53 11.47
CA GLU A 145 12.49 -15.10 11.31
C GLU A 145 12.49 -16.35 10.40
N LYS A 146 13.64 -16.72 9.82
CA LYS A 146 13.80 -17.89 8.95
C LYS A 146 13.82 -19.23 9.70
N HIS A 147 13.96 -19.21 11.03
CA HIS A 147 14.22 -20.38 11.88
C HIS A 147 13.10 -20.61 12.89
#